data_AF-A0ABD4ZI71-F1
#
_entry.id   AF-A0ABD4ZI71-F1
#
_cell.length_a   1.000
_cell.length_b   1.000
_cell.length_c   1.000
_cell.angle_alpha   90.00
_cell.angle_beta   90.00
_cell.angle_gamma   90.00
#
_symmetry.space_group_name_H-M   'P 1'
#
loop_
_entity.id
_entity.type
_entity.pdbx_description
1 polymer ?
#
loop_
_entity_poly.entity_id
_entity_poly.type
_entity_poly.pdbx_seq_one_letter_code
_entity_poly.pdbx_strand_id
1 'polypeptide(L)' 'MNLQAMIAEVQRELIESWKNQYNWGWFGKKEEANLTFRSYVQQGILSKEGYKEITGEDYNETSLNKS' A
#
# COMPACT_ATOMS: atom_id res chain seq x y z
N MET A 1 2.00 -14.51 -21.85
CA MET A 1 2.43 -13.86 -20.59
C MET A 1 2.50 -14.93 -19.52
N ASN A 2 3.57 -15.02 -18.73
CA ASN A 2 3.62 -16.00 -17.62
C ASN A 2 2.90 -15.42 -16.39
N LEU A 3 2.48 -16.28 -15.47
CA LEU A 3 1.71 -15.90 -14.28
C LEU A 3 2.42 -14.83 -13.43
N GLN A 4 3.75 -14.91 -13.32
CA GLN A 4 4.55 -13.95 -12.55
C GLN A 4 4.50 -12.54 -13.16
N ALA A 5 4.59 -12.43 -14.49
CA ALA A 5 4.47 -11.15 -15.18
C ALA A 5 3.07 -10.55 -15.06
N MET A 6 2.02 -11.37 -15.08
CA MET A 6 0.65 -10.88 -14.84
C MET A 6 0.48 -10.37 -13.41
N ILE A 7 1.00 -11.08 -12.41
CA ILE A 7 0.93 -10.65 -11.00
C ILE A 7 1.67 -9.32 -10.81
N ALA A 8 2.85 -9.16 -11.42
CA ALA A 8 3.61 -7.92 -11.34
C ALA A 8 2.86 -6.73 -11.97
N GLU A 9 2.21 -6.95 -13.12
CA GLU A 9 1.43 -5.91 -13.78
C GLU A 9 0.21 -5.49 -12.95
N VAL A 10 -0.53 -6.45 -12.38
CA VAL A 10 -1.66 -6.16 -11.48
C VAL A 10 -1.20 -5.39 -10.25
N GLN A 11 -0.06 -5.75 -9.65
CA GLN A 11 0.50 -5.01 -8.51
C GLN A 11 0.87 -3.58 -8.89
N ARG A 12 1.45 -3.36 -10.09
CA ARG A 12 1.77 -2.03 -10.60
C ARG A 12 0.52 -1.16 -10.77
N GLU A 13 -0.52 -1.70 -11.40
CA GLU A 13 -1.78 -0.98 -11.61
C GLU A 13 -2.47 -0.62 -10.27
N LEU A 14 -2.45 -1.54 -9.30
CA LEU A 14 -2.98 -1.29 -7.95
C LEU A 14 -2.23 -0.17 -7.24
N ILE A 15 -0.89 -0.18 -7.27
CA ILE A 15 -0.07 0.87 -6.66
C ILE A 15 -0.36 2.23 -7.28
N GLU A 16 -0.44 2.32 -8.61
CA GLU A 16 -0.75 3.58 -9.30
C GLU A 16 -2.17 4.08 -9.00
N SER A 17 -3.15 3.17 -8.91
CA SER A 17 -4.51 3.52 -8.48
C SER A 17 -4.54 4.11 -7.08
N TRP A 18 -3.85 3.46 -6.13
CA TRP A 18 -3.77 3.91 -4.74
C TRP A 18 -3.02 5.24 -4.58
N LYS A 19 -1.92 5.46 -5.32
CA LYS A 19 -1.22 6.75 -5.37
C LYS A 19 -2.16 7.88 -5.81
N ASN A 20 -2.94 7.65 -6.87
CA ASN A 20 -3.88 8.65 -7.37
C ASN A 20 -4.97 8.95 -6.35
N GLN A 21 -5.56 7.94 -5.73
CA GLN A 21 -6.56 8.10 -4.67
C GLN A 21 -6.00 8.85 -3.45
N TYR A 22 -4.75 8.55 -3.05
CA TYR A 22 -4.05 9.28 -1.99
C TYR A 22 -3.85 10.76 -2.35
N ASN A 23 -3.36 11.04 -3.56
CA ASN A 23 -3.15 12.40 -4.06
C ASN A 23 -4.45 13.19 -4.24
N TRP A 24 -5.56 12.51 -4.55
CA TRP A 24 -6.90 13.11 -4.60
C TRP A 24 -7.56 13.27 -3.23
N GLY A 25 -6.90 12.84 -2.15
CA GLY A 25 -7.40 12.97 -0.79
C GLY A 25 -8.53 12.02 -0.43
N TRP A 26 -8.72 10.92 -1.17
CA TRP A 26 -9.80 9.95 -0.91
C TRP A 26 -9.69 9.25 0.44
N PHE A 27 -8.46 9.09 0.95
CA PHE A 27 -8.20 8.44 2.23
C PHE A 27 -8.22 9.41 3.43
N GLY A 28 -8.63 10.67 3.23
CA GLY A 28 -8.68 11.66 4.28
C GLY A 28 -7.29 12.18 4.67
N LYS A 29 -6.96 12.11 5.96
CA LYS A 29 -5.65 12.58 6.47
C LYS A 29 -4.55 11.57 6.17
N LYS A 30 -3.31 12.06 6.10
CA LYS A 30 -2.12 11.22 5.87
C LYS A 30 -2.02 10.07 6.87
N GLU A 31 -2.25 10.31 8.17
CA GLU A 31 -2.15 9.23 9.16
C GLU A 31 -3.20 8.12 8.93
N GLU A 32 -4.44 8.50 8.62
CA GLU A 32 -5.55 7.57 8.35
C GLU A 32 -5.32 6.77 7.07
N ALA A 33 -4.78 7.43 6.03
CA ALA A 33 -4.36 6.78 4.80
C ALA A 33 -3.25 5.75 5.06
N ASN A 34 -2.21 6.12 5.81
CA ASN A 34 -1.10 5.21 6.14
C ASN A 34 -1.59 3.99 6.94
N LEU A 35 -2.56 4.15 7.84
CA LEU A 35 -3.20 3.03 8.56
C LEU A 35 -3.94 2.09 7.60
N THR A 36 -4.67 2.65 6.63
CA THR A 36 -5.37 1.87 5.60
C THR A 36 -4.38 1.04 4.77
N PHE A 37 -3.32 1.68 4.27
CA PHE A 37 -2.30 0.98 3.48
C PHE A 37 -1.52 -0.06 4.30
N ARG A 38 -1.29 0.17 5.60
CA ARG A 38 -0.72 -0.85 6.50
C ARG A 38 -1.62 -2.09 6.58
N SER A 39 -2.93 -1.92 6.65
CA SER A 39 -3.87 -3.05 6.66
C SER A 39 -3.82 -3.84 5.36
N TYR A 40 -3.68 -3.17 4.20
CA TYR A 40 -3.50 -3.87 2.92
C TYR A 40 -2.20 -4.67 2.85
N VAL A 41 -1.12 -4.19 3.47
CA VAL A 41 0.12 -4.96 3.61
C VAL A 41 -0.10 -6.20 4.47
N GLN A 42 -0.79 -6.08 5.60
CA GLN A 42 -1.10 -7.21 6.48
C GLN A 42 -1.98 -8.28 5.81
N GLN A 43 -2.90 -7.85 4.95
CA GLN A 43 -3.79 -8.74 4.21
C GLN A 43 -3.11 -9.36 2.97
N GLY A 44 -1.86 -9.01 2.68
CA GLY A 44 -1.12 -9.48 1.50
C GLY A 44 -1.63 -8.89 0.17
N ILE A 45 -2.48 -7.85 0.22
CA ILE A 45 -3.02 -7.16 -0.94
C ILE A 45 -1.96 -6.21 -1.53
N LEU A 46 -1.19 -5.57 -0.63
CA LEU A 46 -0.13 -4.62 -0.95
C LEU A 46 1.23 -5.14 -0.47
N SER A 47 2.28 -4.94 -1.25
CA SER A 47 3.66 -5.24 -0.81
C SER A 47 4.21 -4.16 0.13
N LYS A 48 5.25 -4.52 0.92
CA LYS A 48 5.94 -3.55 1.79
C LYS A 48 6.57 -2.41 0.95
N GLU A 49 7.05 -2.73 -0.25
CA GLU A 49 7.61 -1.79 -1.21
C GLU A 49 6.55 -0.86 -1.76
N GLY A 50 5.38 -1.38 -2.17
CA GLY A 50 4.30 -0.55 -2.68
C GLY A 50 3.72 0.39 -1.62
N TYR A 51 3.70 -0.02 -0.34
CA TYR A 51 3.38 0.89 0.78
C TYR A 51 4.32 2.10 0.80
N LYS A 52 5.63 1.86 0.66
CA LYS A 52 6.63 2.93 0.62
C LYS A 52 6.47 3.80 -0.63
N GLU A 53 6.14 3.21 -1.76
CA GLU A 53 5.89 3.98 -2.99
C GLU A 53 4.68 4.91 -2.89
N ILE A 54 3.62 4.50 -2.19
CA ILE A 54 2.41 5.31 -2.03
C ILE A 54 2.60 6.39 -0.95
N THR A 55 3.16 6.01 0.20
CA THR A 55 3.17 6.86 1.40
C THR A 55 4.47 7.64 1.60
N GLY A 56 5.55 7.21 0.95
CA GLY A 56 6.91 7.69 1.18
C GLY A 56 7.56 7.15 2.47
N GLU A 57 6.88 6.26 3.21
CA GLU A 57 7.33 5.76 4.51
C GLU A 57 7.70 4.27 4.45
N ASP A 58 8.69 3.85 5.23
CA ASP A 58 8.98 2.42 5.38
C ASP A 58 7.87 1.72 6.17
N TYR A 59 7.48 0.53 5.71
CA TYR A 59 6.57 -0.32 6.46
C TYR A 59 7.29 -0.87 7.71
N ASN A 60 6.90 -0.39 8.89
CA ASN A 60 7.42 -0.86 10.16
C ASN A 60 6.36 -1.67 10.90
N GLU A 61 6.60 -2.97 11.04
CA GLU A 61 5.66 -3.97 11.58
C GLU A 61 5.53 -3.89 13.11
N THR A 62 6.52 -3.27 13.75
CA THR A 62 6.70 -3.21 15.22
C THR A 62 5.69 -2.31 15.96
N SER A 63 4.78 -1.64 15.25
CA SER A 63 3.77 -0.75 15.83
C SER A 63 2.47 -1.45 16.23
N LEU A 64 2.28 -2.73 15.89
CA LEU A 64 1.00 -3.44 16.04
C LEU A 64 0.92 -4.40 17.24
N ASN A 65 2.04 -4.67 17.92
CA ASN A 65 2.09 -5.56 19.09
C ASN A 65 2.26 -4.79 20.42
N LYS A 66 1.56 -3.67 20.58
CA LYS A 66 1.34 -3.05 21.89
C LYS A 66 -0.13 -2.69 22.06
N SER A 67 -0.93 -3.70 22.40
CA SER A 67 -2.16 -3.57 23.17
C SER A 67 -2.32 -4.82 24.00
#